data_AF-A0AA46A4L8-F1
#
_entry.id   AF-A0AA46A4L8-F1
#
_cell.length_a   1.000
_cell.length_b   1.000
_cell.length_c   1.000
_cell.angle_alpha   90.00
_cell.angle_beta   90.00
_cell.angle_gamma   90.00
#
_symmetry.space_group_name_H-M   'P 1'
#
loop_
_entity.id
_entity.type
_entity.pdbx_description
1 polymer ?
#
loop_
_entity_poly.entity_id
_entity_poly.type
_entity_poly.pdbx_seq_one_letter_code
_entity_poly.pdbx_strand_id
1 'polypeptide(L)'
;MRSWIAWAHLATLRAEKVEQSTTEYIRNFGASDEEVAVFRARFFDGITNADRMVWNGDPFNIKSVAPIGRRKGVELRCVRMP
;
A
#
# COMPACT_ATOMS: atom_id res chain seq x y z
N MET A 1 -7.48 -21.58 22.72
CA MET A 1 -8.21 -20.30 22.63
C MET A 1 -7.90 -19.68 21.27
N ARG A 2 -8.82 -19.75 20.30
CA ARG A 2 -8.60 -19.16 18.96
C ARG A 2 -8.82 -17.65 19.07
N SER A 3 -7.75 -16.87 18.98
CA SER A 3 -7.85 -15.42 18.81
C SER A 3 -8.32 -15.14 17.37
N TRP A 4 -9.52 -14.60 17.22
CA TRP A 4 -10.08 -14.10 15.98
C TRP A 4 -9.56 -12.68 15.79
N ILE A 5 -8.44 -12.53 15.08
CA ILE A 5 -8.00 -11.20 14.65
C ILE A 5 -8.95 -10.73 13.55
N ALA A 6 -9.82 -9.79 13.89
CA ALA A 6 -10.63 -9.05 12.93
C ALA A 6 -9.88 -7.77 12.54
N TRP A 7 -9.78 -7.51 11.24
CA TRP A 7 -9.20 -6.28 10.73
C TRP A 7 -10.17 -5.12 10.98
N ALA A 8 -9.69 -4.08 11.66
CA ALA A 8 -10.46 -2.86 11.88
C ALA A 8 -10.40 -1.96 10.64
N HIS A 9 -11.54 -1.37 10.25
CA HIS A 9 -11.55 -0.31 9.25
C HIS A 9 -10.97 0.96 9.85
N LEU A 10 -9.89 1.49 9.24
CA LEU A 10 -9.21 2.70 9.71
C LEU A 10 -9.74 3.95 9.01
N ALA A 11 -9.80 3.93 7.67
CA ALA A 11 -10.25 5.04 6.86
C ALA A 11 -10.55 4.61 5.42
N THR A 12 -11.32 5.44 4.72
CA THR A 12 -11.44 5.41 3.25
C THR A 12 -10.84 6.70 2.70
N LEU A 13 -9.81 6.57 1.86
CA LEU A 13 -9.09 7.71 1.30
C LEU A 13 -9.25 7.74 -0.22
N ARG A 14 -9.31 8.94 -0.79
CA ARG A 14 -9.09 9.10 -2.23
C ARG A 14 -7.61 8.83 -2.49
N ALA A 15 -7.35 7.90 -3.40
CA ALA A 15 -6.00 7.54 -3.82
C ALA A 15 -5.93 7.37 -5.34
N GLU A 16 -4.70 7.37 -5.86
CA GLU A 16 -4.35 7.01 -7.23
C GLU A 16 -3.38 5.82 -7.20
N LYS A 17 -3.57 4.84 -8.09
CA LYS A 17 -2.54 3.82 -8.39
C LYS A 17 -1.55 4.47 -9.35
N VAL A 18 -0.29 4.55 -8.95
CA VAL A 18 0.78 5.11 -9.79
C VAL A 18 1.23 4.03 -10.77
N GLU A 19 1.02 4.28 -12.06
CA GLU A 19 1.57 3.43 -13.11
C GLU A 19 3.07 3.71 -13.23
N GLN A 20 3.89 2.68 -12.99
CA GLN A 20 5.32 2.75 -13.27
C GLN A 20 5.59 2.06 -14.60
N SER A 21 6.43 2.67 -15.43
CA SER A 21 6.91 2.03 -16.65
C SER A 21 7.78 0.82 -16.30
N THR A 22 7.72 -0.23 -17.11
CA THR A 22 8.45 -1.50 -16.91
C THR A 22 9.95 -1.33 -16.64
N THR A 23 10.55 -0.22 -17.09
CA THR A 23 11.98 0.09 -16.92
C THR A 23 12.36 0.47 -15.49
N GLU A 24 11.49 1.15 -14.73
CA GLU A 24 11.74 1.50 -13.32
C GLU A 24 11.53 0.30 -12.38
N TYR A 25 10.73 -0.67 -12.80
CA TYR A 25 10.46 -1.91 -12.07
C TYR A 25 11.73 -2.77 -11.90
N ILE A 26 12.52 -2.91 -12.96
CA ILE A 26 13.67 -3.85 -13.02
C ILE A 26 14.82 -3.43 -12.09
N ARG A 27 14.99 -2.13 -11.80
CA ARG A 27 16.14 -1.65 -11.02
C ARG A 27 15.95 -1.76 -9.50
N ASN A 28 14.71 -1.86 -9.03
CA ASN A 28 14.40 -1.77 -7.60
C ASN A 28 13.85 -3.09 -7.01
N PHE A 29 13.57 -4.09 -7.83
CA PHE A 29 12.97 -5.35 -7.38
C PHE A 29 13.89 -6.54 -7.71
N GLY A 30 14.42 -7.18 -6.66
CA GLY A 30 14.94 -8.54 -6.78
C GLY A 30 13.79 -9.48 -7.15
N ALA A 31 14.06 -10.44 -8.04
CA ALA A 31 13.08 -11.34 -8.63
C ALA A 31 12.07 -11.90 -7.60
N SER A 32 10.88 -11.32 -7.57
CA SER A 32 9.75 -11.84 -6.81
C SER A 32 8.50 -11.69 -7.67
N ASP A 33 7.68 -12.74 -7.66
CA ASP A 33 6.44 -12.92 -8.44
C ASP A 33 5.27 -12.09 -7.87
N GLU A 34 5.52 -11.31 -6.82
CA GLU A 34 4.53 -10.47 -6.15
C GLU A 34 4.16 -9.25 -7.04
N GLU A 35 2.86 -9.08 -7.36
CA GLU A 35 2.37 -7.88 -8.05
C GLU A 35 2.54 -6.66 -7.13
N VAL A 36 3.59 -5.88 -7.37
CA VAL A 36 3.85 -4.63 -6.65
C VAL A 36 3.01 -3.51 -7.24
N ALA A 37 2.31 -2.79 -6.37
CA ALA A 37 1.56 -1.59 -6.71
C ALA A 37 1.98 -0.42 -5.81
N VAL A 38 2.07 0.77 -6.39
CA VAL A 38 2.32 2.01 -5.64
C VAL A 38 1.05 2.84 -5.65
N PHE A 39 0.64 3.34 -4.49
CA PHE A 39 -0.53 4.20 -4.35
C PHE A 39 -0.15 5.53 -3.72
N ARG A 40 -0.77 6.61 -4.16
CA ARG A 40 -0.68 7.92 -3.51
C ARG A 40 -2.04 8.34 -3.01
N ALA A 41 -2.10 8.76 -1.74
CA ALA A 41 -3.32 9.20 -1.10
C ALA A 41 -3.09 10.49 -0.31
N ARG A 42 -4.18 11.11 0.15
CA ARG A 42 -4.09 12.20 1.15
C ARG A 42 -3.44 11.67 2.43
N PHE A 43 -2.69 12.53 3.11
CA PHE A 43 -2.05 12.16 4.37
C PHE A 43 -3.09 11.64 5.38
N PHE A 44 -2.79 10.49 5.97
CA PHE A 44 -3.48 9.93 7.11
C PHE A 44 -2.41 9.50 8.11
N ASP A 45 -2.61 9.89 9.37
CA ASP A 45 -1.62 9.66 10.41
C ASP A 45 -1.70 8.21 10.90
N GLY A 46 -0.55 7.64 11.27
CA GLY A 46 -0.51 6.31 11.85
C GLY A 46 -0.72 5.15 10.89
N ILE A 47 -0.64 5.32 9.56
CA ILE A 47 -0.52 4.17 8.65
C ILE A 47 0.82 3.49 8.89
N THR A 48 0.80 2.18 9.03
CA THR A 48 1.97 1.33 9.24
C THR A 48 1.98 0.14 8.28
N ASN A 49 3.09 -0.58 8.26
CA ASN A 49 3.22 -1.83 7.48
C ASN A 49 2.39 -2.99 8.06
N ALA A 50 1.85 -2.86 9.27
CA ALA A 50 0.94 -3.85 9.84
C ALA A 50 -0.47 -3.70 9.25
N ASP A 51 -0.76 -2.57 8.60
CA ASP A 51 -2.05 -2.29 7.98
C ASP A 51 -2.15 -2.87 6.58
N ARG A 52 -3.40 -2.92 6.11
CA ARG A 52 -3.77 -3.42 4.79
C ARG A 52 -4.64 -2.40 4.11
N MET A 53 -4.59 -2.38 2.78
CA MET A 53 -5.51 -1.56 1.99
C MET A 53 -6.33 -2.43 1.05
N VAL A 54 -7.51 -1.94 0.70
CA VAL A 54 -8.37 -2.54 -0.32
C VAL A 54 -8.50 -1.53 -1.46
N TRP A 55 -8.25 -1.98 -2.68
CA TRP A 55 -8.38 -1.19 -3.89
C TRP A 55 -9.21 -1.93 -4.92
N ASN A 56 -10.32 -1.36 -5.35
CA ASN A 56 -11.27 -2.00 -6.29
C ASN A 56 -11.70 -3.42 -5.88
N GLY A 57 -11.81 -3.69 -4.57
CA GLY A 57 -12.17 -5.00 -4.03
C GLY A 57 -10.98 -5.93 -3.77
N ASP A 58 -9.79 -5.58 -4.26
CA ASP A 58 -8.58 -6.39 -4.07
C ASP A 58 -7.80 -5.96 -2.82
N PRO A 59 -7.43 -6.91 -1.94
CA PRO A 59 -6.61 -6.63 -0.77
C PRO A 59 -5.11 -6.55 -1.11
N PHE A 60 -4.42 -5.62 -0.48
CA PHE A 60 -2.98 -5.41 -0.59
C PHE A 60 -2.32 -5.29 0.79
N ASN A 61 -1.15 -5.92 0.94
CA ASN A 61 -0.27 -5.74 2.09
C ASN A 61 0.62 -4.52 1.87
N ILE A 62 0.74 -3.66 2.88
CA ILE A 62 1.62 -2.49 2.83
C ILE A 62 3.06 -2.91 3.15
N LYS A 63 3.97 -2.67 2.22
CA LYS A 63 5.41 -2.97 2.35
C LYS A 63 6.24 -1.75 2.71
N SER A 64 5.76 -0.54 2.40
CA SER A 64 6.43 0.70 2.76
C SER A 64 5.45 1.87 2.78
N VAL A 65 5.63 2.77 3.75
CA VAL A 65 4.87 4.00 3.92
C VAL A 65 5.85 5.17 3.84
N ALA A 66 5.65 6.08 2.87
CA ALA A 66 6.49 7.26 2.69
C ALA A 66 5.63 8.54 2.70
N PRO A 67 5.87 9.51 3.61
CA PRO A 67 5.13 10.77 3.60
C PRO A 67 5.49 11.61 2.37
N ILE A 68 4.48 12.24 1.76
CA ILE A 68 4.65 13.22 0.68
C ILE A 68 4.56 14.62 1.31
N GLY A 69 5.70 15.30 1.38
CA GLY A 69 5.83 16.59 2.05
C GLY A 69 5.38 16.57 3.51
N ARG A 70 5.17 17.76 4.11
CA ARG A 70 4.67 17.85 5.49
C ARG A 70 3.15 17.66 5.51
N ARG A 71 2.70 16.43 5.80
CA ARG A 71 1.29 16.05 5.94
C ARG A 71 0.42 16.35 4.71
N LYS A 72 0.99 16.36 3.50
CA LYS A 72 0.22 16.58 2.26
C LYS A 72 -0.36 15.27 1.73
N GLY A 73 0.48 14.25 1.65
CA GLY A 73 0.10 12.94 1.13
C GLY A 73 0.90 11.82 1.77
N VAL A 74 0.61 10.62 1.30
CA VAL A 74 1.36 9.41 1.61
C VAL A 74 1.50 8.58 0.34
N GLU A 75 2.68 8.03 0.11
CA GLU A 75 2.95 7.01 -0.89
C GLU A 75 3.04 5.66 -0.19
N LEU A 76 2.24 4.71 -0.65
CA LEU A 76 2.18 3.35 -0.14
C LEU A 76 2.72 2.41 -1.20
N ARG A 77 3.77 1.66 -0.88
CA ARG A 77 4.19 0.52 -1.70
C ARG A 77 3.54 -0.73 -1.15
N CYS A 78 2.88 -1.45 -2.02
CA CYS A 78 1.98 -2.52 -1.67
C CYS A 78 2.21 -3.74 -2.54
N VAL A 79 1.82 -4.91 -2.03
CA VAL A 79 1.78 -6.16 -2.78
C VAL A 79 0.39 -6.76 -2.67
N ARG A 80 -0.18 -7.20 -3.80
CA ARG A 80 -1.48 -7.85 -3.82
C ARG A 80 -1.44 -9.15 -3.01
N MET A 81 -2.45 -9.41 -2.19
CA MET A 81 -2.57 -10.71 -1.53
C MET A 81 -3.07 -11.77 -2.53
N PRO A 82 -2.61 -13.02 -2.40
CA PRO A 82 -3.14 -14.13 -3.18
C PRO A 82 -4.59 -14.47 -2.84
#